data_AF-R9MLV8-F1
#
_entry.id   AF-R9MLV8-F1
#
_cell.length_a   1.000
_cell.length_b   1.000
_cell.length_c   1.000
_cell.angle_alpha   90.00
_cell.angle_beta   90.00
_cell.angle_gamma   90.00
#
_symmetry.space_group_name_H-M   'P 1'
#
loop_
_entity.id
_entity.type
_entity.pdbx_description
1 polymer ?
#
loop_
_entity_poly.entity_id
_entity_poly.type
_entity_poly.pdbx_seq_one_letter_code
_entity_poly.pdbx_strand_id
1 'polypeptide(L)'
;MKYVGAITSGQNVLIGENSPNCHVIITGISGSGKSVRIADIERHIIEDGGTVIAFDINGTHEQISEGCCNWISAQKDGLDVNFLDMSLVNTGEETLSNLVEYVKKTLCPRQMRGACQLNAVRKAIYFALKNRANFGSDIEAIACGLEELDDRAAAGAYNHLCPILEGGIFRKSVKKIEGGKLNILSLRGINPDTQKRVVEIMLAVMWRQMRIARSQGRKLTIEIDEVQNLNFGHSTVLFEMLTEVRKYSVNLILATQTLAIFSKKELAVLNQAAVKLFFQQSVSDVKMVAELIEPGHREKWTRSLSRLRIGEAIAVGDLEINGRPLPQPVVTKSQFLQQKQETLMVAARNFGQVRGYQGDTGGRKVRR
;
A
#
# COMPACT_ATOMS: atom_id res chain seq x y z
N MET A 1 11.54 -8.13 -2.19
CA MET A 1 10.99 -7.55 -3.42
C MET A 1 12.12 -7.38 -4.41
N LYS A 2 12.23 -8.27 -5.39
CA LYS A 2 13.17 -8.11 -6.51
C LYS A 2 12.44 -8.21 -7.85
N TYR A 3 11.45 -9.08 -8.02
CA TYR A 3 10.73 -9.24 -9.28
C TYR A 3 9.91 -8.01 -9.67
N VAL A 4 9.96 -7.61 -10.95
CA VAL A 4 9.14 -6.53 -11.52
C VAL A 4 8.41 -6.94 -12.81
N GLY A 5 8.63 -8.14 -13.34
CA GLY A 5 7.99 -8.66 -14.56
C GLY A 5 8.86 -9.69 -15.28
N ALA A 6 8.40 -10.17 -16.42
CA ALA A 6 9.20 -11.04 -17.29
C ALA A 6 9.23 -10.53 -18.74
N ILE A 7 10.32 -10.79 -19.45
CA ILE A 7 10.41 -10.52 -20.89
C ILE A 7 9.72 -11.62 -21.70
N THR A 8 9.56 -11.40 -23.01
CA THR A 8 8.87 -12.33 -23.91
C THR A 8 9.45 -13.76 -23.90
N SER A 9 10.76 -13.90 -23.70
CA SER A 9 11.44 -15.21 -23.57
C SER A 9 11.13 -15.95 -22.27
N GLY A 10 10.37 -15.35 -21.35
CA GLY A 10 10.01 -15.94 -20.06
C GLY A 10 11.01 -15.67 -18.93
N GLN A 11 12.14 -15.00 -19.22
CA GLN A 11 13.11 -14.66 -18.18
C GLN A 11 12.58 -13.55 -17.28
N ASN A 12 12.78 -13.72 -15.97
CA ASN A 12 12.40 -12.73 -14.96
C ASN A 12 13.31 -11.50 -15.04
N VAL A 13 12.68 -10.35 -14.96
CA VAL A 13 13.32 -9.05 -14.78
C VAL A 13 13.22 -8.70 -13.31
N LEU A 14 14.38 -8.49 -12.70
CA LEU A 14 14.51 -8.17 -11.28
C LEU A 14 15.05 -6.75 -11.11
N ILE A 15 14.86 -6.18 -9.92
CA ILE A 15 15.59 -5.01 -9.45
C ILE A 15 17.02 -5.45 -9.15
N GLY A 16 18.00 -4.71 -9.67
CA GLY A 16 19.42 -5.05 -9.55
C GLY A 16 19.87 -5.17 -8.09
N GLU A 17 20.77 -6.11 -7.80
CA GLU A 17 21.19 -6.41 -6.43
C GLU A 17 21.79 -5.21 -5.67
N ASN A 18 22.45 -4.32 -6.40
CA ASN A 18 23.11 -3.12 -5.86
C ASN A 18 22.22 -1.87 -5.91
N SER A 19 20.93 -2.00 -6.23
CA SER A 19 20.03 -0.85 -6.28
C SER A 19 19.91 -0.20 -4.90
N PRO A 20 19.96 1.14 -4.80
CA PRO A 20 19.94 1.83 -3.51
C PRO A 20 18.60 1.73 -2.77
N ASN A 21 17.52 1.32 -3.46
CA ASN A 21 16.22 1.01 -2.89
C ASN A 21 15.52 -0.04 -3.75
N CYS A 22 14.34 -0.53 -3.34
CA CYS A 22 13.49 -1.37 -4.19
C CYS A 22 12.09 -0.77 -4.36
N HIS A 23 11.99 0.57 -4.40
CA HIS A 23 10.72 1.23 -4.67
C HIS A 23 10.32 1.05 -6.13
N VAL A 24 9.03 0.83 -6.39
CA VAL A 24 8.46 0.69 -7.73
C VAL A 24 7.33 1.69 -7.91
N ILE A 25 7.43 2.48 -8.98
CA ILE A 25 6.34 3.36 -9.43
C ILE A 25 5.68 2.72 -10.64
N ILE A 26 4.36 2.61 -10.62
CA ILE A 26 3.56 2.03 -11.71
C ILE A 26 2.61 3.11 -12.23
N THR A 27 2.64 3.37 -13.54
CA THR A 27 1.77 4.37 -14.14
C THR A 27 1.16 3.92 -15.44
N GLY A 28 -0.08 4.31 -15.70
CA GLY A 28 -0.80 4.08 -16.95
C GLY A 28 -2.31 4.16 -16.77
N ILE A 29 -3.03 4.24 -17.88
CA ILE A 29 -4.48 4.43 -17.87
C ILE A 29 -5.23 3.29 -17.15
N SER A 30 -6.46 3.54 -16.73
CA SER A 30 -7.34 2.48 -16.21
C SER A 30 -7.50 1.35 -17.23
N GLY A 31 -7.56 0.10 -16.77
CA GLY A 31 -7.67 -1.09 -17.62
C GLY A 31 -6.37 -1.53 -18.34
N SER A 32 -5.25 -0.83 -18.17
CA SER A 32 -3.98 -1.18 -18.83
C SER A 32 -3.27 -2.41 -18.26
N GLY A 33 -3.72 -2.94 -17.11
CA GLY A 33 -3.15 -4.12 -16.46
C GLY A 33 -2.22 -3.85 -15.27
N LYS A 34 -2.26 -2.64 -14.69
CA LYS A 34 -1.48 -2.27 -13.49
C LYS A 34 -1.74 -3.21 -12.31
N SER A 35 -3.00 -3.42 -11.93
CA SER A 35 -3.40 -4.23 -10.78
C SER A 35 -2.96 -5.70 -10.91
N VAL A 36 -3.07 -6.27 -12.12
CA VAL A 36 -2.53 -7.61 -12.43
C VAL A 36 -1.02 -7.67 -12.20
N ARG A 37 -0.28 -6.63 -12.58
CA ARG A 37 1.17 -6.58 -12.35
C ARG A 37 1.51 -6.41 -10.87
N ILE A 38 0.78 -5.58 -10.14
CA ILE A 38 0.95 -5.42 -8.69
C ILE A 38 0.77 -6.78 -8.01
N ALA A 39 -0.33 -7.49 -8.31
CA ALA A 39 -0.60 -8.82 -7.79
C ALA A 39 0.53 -9.83 -8.11
N ASP A 40 1.10 -9.78 -9.31
CA ASP A 40 2.24 -10.64 -9.66
C ASP A 40 3.50 -10.30 -8.85
N ILE A 41 3.79 -9.01 -8.64
CA ILE A 41 4.92 -8.56 -7.82
C ILE A 41 4.73 -8.97 -6.36
N GLU A 42 3.54 -8.74 -5.80
CA GLU A 42 3.18 -9.11 -4.44
C GLU A 42 3.30 -10.61 -4.21
N ARG A 43 2.85 -11.44 -5.16
CA ARG A 43 3.01 -12.90 -5.09
C ARG A 43 4.46 -13.28 -4.88
N HIS A 44 5.37 -12.75 -5.71
CA HIS A 44 6.79 -13.03 -5.58
C HIS A 44 7.37 -12.49 -4.27
N ILE A 45 6.88 -11.35 -3.77
CA ILE A 45 7.28 -10.85 -2.45
C ILE A 45 6.92 -11.85 -1.35
N ILE A 46 5.71 -12.41 -1.39
CA ILE A 46 5.26 -13.40 -0.40
C ILE A 46 6.01 -14.72 -0.54
N GLU A 47 6.24 -15.20 -1.76
CA GLU A 47 7.05 -16.40 -2.04
C GLU A 47 8.49 -16.26 -1.53
N ASP A 48 9.05 -15.04 -1.57
CA ASP A 48 10.35 -14.68 -0.98
C ASP A 48 10.32 -14.54 0.56
N GLY A 49 9.19 -14.84 1.22
CA GLY A 49 8.98 -14.68 2.66
C GLY A 49 8.80 -13.23 3.13
N GLY A 50 8.55 -12.30 2.20
CA GLY A 50 8.27 -10.90 2.49
C GLY A 50 6.87 -10.68 3.05
N THR A 51 6.64 -9.49 3.61
CA THR A 51 5.33 -9.05 4.10
C THR A 51 4.87 -7.88 3.25
N VAL A 52 3.60 -7.90 2.80
CA VAL A 52 3.00 -6.77 2.09
C VAL A 52 1.87 -6.20 2.95
N ILE A 53 1.78 -4.87 2.99
CA ILE A 53 0.60 -4.14 3.46
C ILE A 53 0.06 -3.37 2.27
N ALA A 54 -1.10 -3.76 1.76
CA ALA A 54 -1.76 -3.16 0.61
C ALA A 54 -2.97 -2.33 1.07
N PHE A 55 -3.05 -1.08 0.63
CA PHE A 55 -4.16 -0.19 0.95
C PHE A 55 -5.22 -0.27 -0.16
N ASP A 56 -6.25 -1.08 0.08
CA ASP A 56 -7.36 -1.26 -0.86
C ASP A 56 -8.42 -0.16 -0.67
N ILE A 57 -8.15 1.00 -1.28
CA ILE A 57 -9.03 2.18 -1.24
C ILE A 57 -10.33 1.91 -2.03
N ASN A 58 -10.23 1.27 -3.21
CA ASN A 58 -11.35 1.14 -4.15
C ASN A 58 -12.04 -0.24 -4.14
N GLY A 59 -11.58 -1.20 -3.34
CA GLY A 59 -12.17 -2.54 -3.32
C GLY A 59 -11.80 -3.41 -4.51
N THR A 60 -10.69 -3.07 -5.20
CA THR A 60 -10.29 -3.65 -6.49
C THR A 60 -9.07 -4.55 -6.40
N HIS A 61 -8.52 -4.73 -5.19
CA HIS A 61 -7.32 -5.54 -5.00
C HIS A 61 -7.56 -7.00 -5.42
N GLU A 62 -6.74 -7.49 -6.35
CA GLU A 62 -6.85 -8.87 -6.83
C GLU A 62 -6.41 -9.86 -5.75
N GLN A 63 -7.10 -11.00 -5.67
CA GLN A 63 -6.66 -12.12 -4.84
C GLN A 63 -5.58 -12.92 -5.56
N ILE A 64 -4.45 -13.10 -4.90
CA ILE A 64 -3.29 -13.79 -5.44
C ILE A 64 -3.38 -15.30 -5.23
N SER A 65 -3.75 -15.74 -4.03
CA SER A 65 -3.97 -17.15 -3.68
C SER A 65 -4.74 -17.29 -2.36
N GLU A 66 -5.39 -18.44 -2.16
CA GLU A 66 -5.99 -18.82 -0.88
C GLU A 66 -4.89 -19.07 0.17
N GLY A 67 -5.07 -18.55 1.39
CA GLY A 67 -4.15 -18.75 2.52
C GLY A 67 -3.00 -17.74 2.68
N CYS A 68 -2.57 -17.09 1.59
CA CYS A 68 -1.52 -16.06 1.64
C CYS A 68 -2.05 -14.64 1.92
N CYS A 69 -3.35 -14.42 1.71
CA CYS A 69 -3.99 -13.12 1.90
C CYS A 69 -4.60 -13.03 3.31
N ASN A 70 -4.31 -11.95 4.02
CA ASN A 70 -4.95 -11.56 5.27
C ASN A 70 -5.77 -10.28 5.03
N TRP A 71 -7.08 -10.45 4.89
CA TRP A 71 -8.01 -9.34 4.67
C TRP A 71 -8.43 -8.72 6.00
N ILE A 72 -8.16 -7.42 6.18
CA ILE A 72 -8.52 -6.66 7.36
C ILE A 72 -9.45 -5.52 6.92
N SER A 73 -10.73 -5.61 7.28
CA SER A 73 -11.70 -4.55 7.02
C SER A 73 -11.60 -3.47 8.09
N ALA A 74 -11.23 -2.25 7.70
CA ALA A 74 -11.18 -1.13 8.65
C ALA A 74 -12.52 -0.89 9.35
N GLN A 75 -13.64 -1.10 8.64
CA GLN A 75 -14.97 -0.93 9.20
C GLN A 75 -15.38 -2.09 10.11
N LYS A 76 -15.21 -3.34 9.67
CA LYS A 76 -15.69 -4.52 10.43
C LYS A 76 -14.71 -5.01 11.49
N ASP A 77 -13.43 -5.07 11.14
CA ASP A 77 -12.40 -5.63 12.00
C ASP A 77 -11.78 -4.56 12.90
N GLY A 78 -11.72 -3.30 12.44
CA GLY A 78 -10.99 -2.21 13.12
C GLY A 78 -9.49 -2.22 12.78
N LEU A 79 -8.80 -1.11 13.05
CA LEU A 79 -7.36 -0.94 12.87
C LEU A 79 -6.72 -0.66 14.24
N ASP A 80 -5.97 -1.63 14.75
CA ASP A 80 -5.34 -1.58 16.07
C ASP A 80 -4.13 -0.63 16.05
N VAL A 81 -4.37 0.62 16.41
CA VAL A 81 -3.38 1.70 16.35
C VAL A 81 -3.19 2.31 17.73
N ASN A 82 -1.95 2.24 18.23
CA ASN A 82 -1.54 2.83 19.50
C ASN A 82 -0.97 4.24 19.24
N PHE A 83 -1.84 5.25 19.20
CA PHE A 83 -1.44 6.64 19.01
C PHE A 83 -0.69 7.19 20.21
N LEU A 84 -1.09 6.77 21.41
CA LEU A 84 -0.62 7.28 22.69
C LEU A 84 0.49 6.39 23.29
N ASP A 85 1.33 5.80 22.44
CA ASP A 85 2.45 4.98 22.91
C ASP A 85 3.49 5.82 23.67
N MET A 86 3.54 5.61 24.99
CA MET A 86 4.44 6.29 25.91
C MET A 86 5.80 5.59 26.06
N SER A 87 6.06 4.51 25.32
CA SER A 87 7.31 3.73 25.42
C SER A 87 8.57 4.60 25.40
N LEU A 88 8.71 5.48 24.40
CA LEU A 88 9.86 6.40 24.30
C LEU A 88 9.86 7.53 25.34
N VAL A 89 8.68 7.96 25.79
CA VAL A 89 8.59 8.98 26.84
C VAL A 89 9.08 8.40 28.17
N ASN A 90 8.74 7.14 28.44
CA ASN A 90 9.14 6.42 29.64
C ASN A 90 10.65 6.11 29.66
N THR A 91 11.28 5.91 28.51
CA THR A 91 12.75 5.75 28.42
C THR A 91 13.51 7.08 28.39
N GLY A 92 12.80 8.22 28.29
CA GLY A 92 13.39 9.55 28.20
C GLY A 92 13.94 9.92 26.81
N GLU A 93 13.72 9.08 25.79
CA GLU A 93 14.15 9.33 24.41
C GLU A 93 13.23 10.33 23.68
N GLU A 94 12.01 10.52 24.15
CA GLU A 94 11.06 11.51 23.65
C GLU A 94 10.45 12.30 24.81
N THR A 95 10.16 13.59 24.60
CA THR A 95 9.38 14.35 25.58
C THR A 95 7.89 14.13 25.39
N LEU A 96 7.09 14.24 26.45
CA LEU A 96 5.63 14.18 26.37
C LEU A 96 5.06 15.19 25.35
N SER A 97 5.62 16.40 25.30
CA SER A 97 5.17 17.42 24.34
C SER A 97 5.44 17.03 22.89
N ASN A 98 6.51 16.28 22.61
CA ASN A 98 6.81 15.79 21.27
C ASN A 98 5.84 14.68 20.84
N LEU A 99 5.51 13.75 21.73
CA LEU A 99 4.46 12.74 21.48
C LEU A 99 3.12 13.43 21.15
N VAL A 100 2.71 14.39 21.99
CA VAL A 100 1.44 15.12 21.79
C VAL A 100 1.44 15.88 20.46
N GLU A 101 2.55 16.54 20.10
CA GLU A 101 2.66 17.24 18.82
C GLU A 101 2.57 16.28 17.64
N TYR A 102 3.20 15.11 17.75
CA TYR A 102 3.15 14.07 16.73
C TYR A 102 1.73 13.52 16.54
N VAL A 103 1.04 13.18 17.64
CA VAL A 103 -0.33 12.65 17.59
C VAL A 103 -1.26 13.70 16.99
N LYS A 104 -1.15 14.96 17.41
CA LYS A 104 -1.90 16.08 16.84
C LYS A 104 -1.66 16.21 15.34
N LYS A 105 -0.40 16.17 14.86
CA LYS A 105 -0.08 16.26 13.43
C LYS A 105 -0.61 15.06 12.62
N THR A 106 -0.66 13.89 13.25
CA THR A 106 -1.21 12.67 12.65
C THR A 106 -2.72 12.78 12.47
N LEU A 107 -3.43 13.23 13.51
CA LEU A 107 -4.89 13.28 13.52
C LEU A 107 -5.46 14.52 12.84
N CYS A 108 -4.83 15.69 12.93
CA CYS A 108 -5.40 16.93 12.40
C CYS A 108 -5.30 17.03 10.87
N PRO A 109 -6.41 17.30 10.16
CA PRO A 109 -6.37 17.52 8.72
C PRO A 109 -5.68 18.84 8.38
N ARG A 110 -5.03 18.92 7.21
CA ARG A 110 -4.30 20.14 6.76
C ARG A 110 -5.18 21.39 6.65
N GLN A 111 -6.47 21.18 6.43
CA GLN A 111 -7.48 22.24 6.34
C GLN A 111 -7.77 22.86 7.73
N MET A 112 -7.54 22.12 8.81
CA MET A 112 -7.73 22.58 10.18
C MET A 112 -6.52 23.40 10.64
N ARG A 113 -6.58 24.72 10.43
CA ARG A 113 -5.49 25.67 10.75
C ARG A 113 -5.77 26.60 11.93
N GLY A 114 -6.98 26.55 12.50
CA GLY A 114 -7.36 27.41 13.61
C GLY A 114 -6.53 27.14 14.86
N ALA A 115 -5.75 28.12 15.33
CA ALA A 115 -4.85 27.97 16.47
C ALA A 115 -5.59 27.47 17.74
N CYS A 116 -6.78 28.01 18.01
CA CYS A 116 -7.61 27.58 19.14
C CYS A 116 -8.08 26.13 18.98
N GLN A 117 -8.50 25.71 17.78
CA GLN A 117 -8.94 24.34 17.51
C GLN A 117 -7.76 23.35 17.66
N LEU A 118 -6.59 23.70 17.14
CA LEU A 118 -5.36 22.91 17.30
C LEU A 118 -4.94 22.79 18.78
N ASN A 119 -5.14 23.85 19.56
CA ASN A 119 -4.91 23.84 21.01
C ASN A 119 -5.94 22.97 21.75
N ALA A 120 -7.21 22.96 21.31
CA ALA A 120 -8.23 22.07 21.86
C ALA A 120 -7.86 20.60 21.65
N VAL A 121 -7.42 20.22 20.43
CA VAL A 121 -6.92 18.85 20.17
C VAL A 121 -5.72 18.52 21.05
N ARG A 122 -4.76 19.45 21.22
CA ARG A 122 -3.63 19.26 22.13
C ARG A 122 -4.11 18.97 23.57
N LYS A 123 -5.06 19.74 24.11
CA LYS A 123 -5.63 19.52 25.45
C LYS A 123 -6.35 18.17 25.55
N ALA A 124 -7.12 17.81 24.53
CA ALA A 124 -7.81 16.53 24.46
C ALA A 124 -6.85 15.33 24.45
N ILE A 125 -5.70 15.44 23.76
CA ILE A 125 -4.66 14.41 23.80
C ILE A 125 -4.07 14.28 25.22
N TYR A 126 -3.83 15.40 25.93
CA TYR A 126 -3.38 15.33 27.32
C TYR A 126 -4.41 14.70 28.25
N PHE A 127 -5.71 15.00 28.05
CA PHE A 127 -6.79 14.33 28.76
C PHE A 127 -6.76 12.83 28.49
N ALA A 128 -6.67 12.43 27.21
CA ALA A 128 -6.64 11.04 26.79
C ALA A 128 -5.46 10.27 27.42
N LEU A 129 -4.27 10.87 27.44
CA LEU A 129 -3.08 10.27 28.08
C LEU A 129 -3.28 10.01 29.57
N LYS A 130 -3.96 10.90 30.30
CA LYS A 130 -4.23 10.74 31.75
C LYS A 130 -5.31 9.71 32.03
N ASN A 131 -6.31 9.60 31.16
CA ASN A 131 -7.51 8.81 31.39
C ASN A 131 -7.58 7.54 30.53
N ARG A 132 -6.50 7.20 29.83
CA ARG A 132 -6.45 6.14 28.82
C ARG A 132 -7.05 4.80 29.25
N ALA A 133 -6.80 4.40 30.50
CA ALA A 133 -7.28 3.13 31.05
C ALA A 133 -8.81 3.02 31.12
N ASN A 134 -9.53 4.14 31.02
CA ASN A 134 -10.99 4.20 31.10
C ASN A 134 -11.67 4.04 29.73
N PHE A 135 -10.92 3.90 28.63
CA PHE A 135 -11.45 3.88 27.27
C PHE A 135 -11.01 2.62 26.50
N GLY A 136 -11.81 2.21 25.52
CA GLY A 136 -11.52 1.04 24.67
C GLY A 136 -10.47 1.32 23.60
N SER A 137 -10.27 2.60 23.24
CA SER A 137 -9.28 3.04 22.26
C SER A 137 -8.74 4.44 22.57
N ASP A 138 -7.57 4.76 22.02
CA ASP A 138 -6.97 6.09 22.13
C ASP A 138 -7.84 7.17 21.46
N ILE A 139 -8.54 6.83 20.38
CA ILE A 139 -9.43 7.74 19.66
C ILE A 139 -10.69 8.08 20.50
N GLU A 140 -11.29 7.10 21.16
CA GLU A 140 -12.39 7.34 22.11
C GLU A 140 -11.98 8.30 23.24
N ALA A 141 -10.79 8.08 23.82
CA ALA A 141 -10.27 8.93 24.87
C ALA A 141 -10.05 10.38 24.39
N ILE A 142 -9.57 10.57 23.15
CA ILE A 142 -9.38 11.90 22.54
C ILE A 142 -10.72 12.56 22.23
N ALA A 143 -11.71 11.81 21.74
CA ALA A 143 -13.05 12.32 21.46
C ALA A 143 -13.71 12.85 22.75
N CYS A 144 -13.70 12.06 23.82
CA CYS A 144 -14.17 12.47 25.13
C CYS A 144 -13.41 13.70 25.64
N GLY A 145 -12.08 13.75 25.48
CA GLY A 145 -11.28 14.91 25.85
C GLY A 145 -11.60 16.19 25.08
N LEU A 146 -12.17 16.11 23.88
CA LEU A 146 -12.67 17.28 23.14
C LEU A 146 -14.03 17.71 23.66
N GLU A 147 -14.93 16.76 23.95
CA GLU A 147 -16.28 17.03 24.48
C GLU A 147 -16.21 17.68 25.87
N GLU A 148 -15.33 17.20 26.75
CA GLU A 148 -15.11 17.74 28.10
C GLU A 148 -14.60 19.19 28.15
N LEU A 149 -14.01 19.70 27.06
CA LEU A 149 -13.60 21.10 27.00
C LEU A 149 -14.78 22.07 26.89
N ASP A 150 -15.92 21.59 26.38
CA ASP A 150 -17.20 22.31 26.23
C ASP A 150 -17.04 23.76 25.72
N ASP A 151 -16.23 23.95 24.67
CA ASP A 151 -16.00 25.25 24.05
C ASP A 151 -16.13 25.22 22.52
N ARG A 152 -16.36 26.40 21.91
CA ARG A 152 -16.57 26.51 20.45
C ARG A 152 -15.38 26.02 19.61
N ALA A 153 -14.17 26.18 20.11
CA ALA A 153 -12.97 25.74 19.39
C ALA A 153 -12.84 24.21 19.44
N ALA A 154 -13.18 23.59 20.58
CA ALA A 154 -13.26 22.15 20.73
C ALA A 154 -14.37 21.55 19.85
N ALA A 155 -15.56 22.13 19.83
CA ALA A 155 -16.64 21.71 18.93
C ALA A 155 -16.22 21.82 17.45
N GLY A 156 -15.54 22.91 17.06
CA GLY A 156 -15.01 23.05 15.72
C GLY A 156 -13.92 22.03 15.38
N ALA A 157 -13.04 21.71 16.33
CA ALA A 157 -12.04 20.65 16.19
C ALA A 157 -12.69 19.28 16.02
N TYR A 158 -13.68 18.97 16.86
CA TYR A 158 -14.45 17.73 16.81
C TYR A 158 -15.11 17.54 15.45
N ASN A 159 -15.78 18.55 14.91
CA ASN A 159 -16.42 18.47 13.59
C ASN A 159 -15.45 18.15 12.46
N HIS A 160 -14.21 18.63 12.53
CA HIS A 160 -13.16 18.28 11.55
C HIS A 160 -12.68 16.83 11.71
N LEU A 161 -12.71 16.29 12.91
CA LEU A 161 -12.18 14.96 13.26
C LEU A 161 -13.26 13.88 13.31
N CYS A 162 -14.54 14.25 13.37
CA CYS A 162 -15.71 13.39 13.49
C CYS A 162 -15.64 12.14 12.58
N PRO A 163 -15.28 12.24 11.27
CA PRO A 163 -15.19 11.05 10.42
C PRO A 163 -14.20 9.99 10.91
N ILE A 164 -13.18 10.39 11.66
CA ILE A 164 -12.16 9.52 12.27
C ILE A 164 -12.54 9.13 13.70
N LEU A 165 -13.10 10.07 14.48
CA LEU A 165 -13.48 9.83 15.88
C LEU A 165 -14.66 8.87 16.00
N GLU A 166 -15.69 9.06 15.19
CA GLU A 166 -16.95 8.30 15.26
C GLU A 166 -17.00 7.14 14.27
N GLY A 167 -16.12 7.12 13.27
CA GLY A 167 -16.12 6.09 12.22
C GLY A 167 -15.81 4.68 12.74
N GLY A 168 -15.39 4.55 14.00
CA GLY A 168 -15.00 3.30 14.64
C GLY A 168 -13.73 2.68 14.05
N ILE A 169 -13.07 3.32 13.09
CA ILE A 169 -12.00 2.71 12.29
C ILE A 169 -10.79 2.35 13.16
N PHE A 170 -10.34 3.26 14.02
CA PHE A 170 -9.16 3.09 14.85
C PHE A 170 -9.52 2.63 16.26
N ARG A 171 -9.93 1.37 16.33
CA ARG A 171 -10.24 0.64 17.56
C ARG A 171 -9.41 -0.64 17.61
N LYS A 172 -9.41 -1.30 18.77
CA LYS A 172 -8.80 -2.63 18.90
C LYS A 172 -9.31 -3.55 17.77
N SER A 173 -8.37 -4.06 16.97
CA SER A 173 -8.71 -4.92 15.85
C SER A 173 -8.86 -6.38 16.27
N VAL A 174 -9.80 -7.07 15.65
CA VAL A 174 -9.94 -8.53 15.78
C VAL A 174 -8.96 -9.30 14.88
N LYS A 175 -8.27 -8.60 13.97
CA LYS A 175 -7.21 -9.16 13.12
C LYS A 175 -5.92 -8.35 13.29
N LYS A 176 -4.78 -8.99 13.04
CA LYS A 176 -3.48 -8.33 13.09
C LYS A 176 -2.79 -8.44 11.75
N ILE A 177 -1.88 -7.53 11.47
CA ILE A 177 -0.95 -7.68 10.36
C ILE A 177 -0.08 -8.91 10.64
N GLU A 178 -0.01 -9.80 9.67
CA GLU A 178 0.72 -11.06 9.75
C GLU A 178 1.98 -10.98 8.90
N GLY A 179 3.11 -11.40 9.47
CA GLY A 179 4.37 -11.50 8.74
C GLY A 179 4.33 -12.63 7.71
N GLY A 180 4.97 -12.43 6.55
CA GLY A 180 4.98 -13.41 5.47
C GLY A 180 3.68 -13.51 4.68
N LYS A 181 2.76 -12.53 4.85
CA LYS A 181 1.46 -12.49 4.18
C LYS A 181 1.23 -11.18 3.43
N LEU A 182 0.29 -11.24 2.49
CA LEU A 182 -0.31 -10.07 1.88
C LEU A 182 -1.45 -9.58 2.78
N ASN A 183 -1.22 -8.49 3.50
CA ASN A 183 -2.19 -7.89 4.41
C ASN A 183 -2.95 -6.79 3.66
N ILE A 184 -4.20 -7.08 3.29
CA ILE A 184 -5.04 -6.15 2.52
C ILE A 184 -5.90 -5.37 3.51
N LEU A 185 -5.61 -4.08 3.65
CA LEU A 185 -6.38 -3.15 4.47
C LEU A 185 -7.52 -2.59 3.62
N SER A 186 -8.69 -3.22 3.73
CA SER A 186 -9.86 -2.82 2.96
C SER A 186 -10.58 -1.65 3.62
N LEU A 187 -10.73 -0.57 2.86
CA LEU A 187 -11.45 0.64 3.27
C LEU A 187 -12.85 0.71 2.65
N ARG A 188 -13.34 -0.38 2.06
CA ARG A 188 -14.66 -0.45 1.43
C ARG A 188 -15.77 -0.10 2.43
N GLY A 189 -16.71 0.74 2.00
CA GLY A 189 -17.83 1.20 2.83
C GLY A 189 -17.53 2.48 3.62
N ILE A 190 -16.29 2.97 3.61
CA ILE A 190 -15.89 4.27 4.15
C ILE A 190 -15.97 5.31 3.02
N ASN A 191 -16.43 6.53 3.31
CA ASN A 191 -16.50 7.59 2.29
C ASN A 191 -15.10 7.96 1.76
N PRO A 192 -14.95 8.36 0.49
CA PRO A 192 -13.64 8.51 -0.15
C PRO A 192 -12.66 9.45 0.57
N ASP A 193 -13.14 10.58 1.12
CA ASP A 193 -12.26 11.51 1.83
C ASP A 193 -11.78 10.95 3.15
N THR A 194 -12.61 10.18 3.85
CA THR A 194 -12.21 9.47 5.07
C THR A 194 -11.25 8.33 4.75
N GLN A 195 -11.42 7.62 3.63
CA GLN A 195 -10.46 6.59 3.20
C GLN A 195 -9.04 7.17 3.05
N LYS A 196 -8.90 8.29 2.33
CA LYS A 196 -7.61 8.99 2.17
C LYS A 196 -7.00 9.33 3.52
N ARG A 197 -7.81 9.86 4.44
CA ARG A 197 -7.38 10.23 5.80
C ARG A 197 -6.93 9.02 6.61
N VAL A 198 -7.61 7.88 6.49
CA VAL A 198 -7.21 6.63 7.14
C VAL A 198 -5.85 6.18 6.63
N VAL A 199 -5.62 6.20 5.32
CA VAL A 199 -4.31 5.83 4.73
C VAL A 199 -3.22 6.79 5.23
N GLU A 200 -3.45 8.11 5.19
CA GLU A 200 -2.50 9.10 5.70
C GLU A 200 -2.14 8.87 7.18
N ILE A 201 -3.13 8.59 8.02
CA ILE A 201 -2.94 8.30 9.45
C ILE A 201 -2.15 7.00 9.63
N MET A 202 -2.51 5.93 8.91
CA MET A 202 -1.81 4.65 8.98
C MET A 202 -0.34 4.79 8.55
N LEU A 203 -0.07 5.48 7.44
CA LEU A 203 1.30 5.77 7.01
C LEU A 203 2.06 6.57 8.05
N ALA A 204 1.45 7.60 8.64
CA ALA A 204 2.05 8.37 9.71
C ALA A 204 2.46 7.48 10.89
N VAL A 205 1.54 6.67 11.41
CA VAL A 205 1.81 5.81 12.56
C VAL A 205 2.88 4.76 12.25
N MET A 206 2.78 4.10 11.09
CA MET A 206 3.80 3.15 10.65
C MET A 206 5.17 3.80 10.53
N TRP A 207 5.23 5.01 9.97
CA TRP A 207 6.48 5.77 9.84
C TRP A 207 7.11 6.07 11.20
N ARG A 208 6.32 6.49 12.19
CA ARG A 208 6.81 6.65 13.56
C ARG A 208 7.30 5.34 14.14
N GLN A 209 6.52 4.26 14.07
CA GLN A 209 6.93 2.96 14.60
C GLN A 209 8.26 2.47 14.01
N MET A 210 8.48 2.66 12.71
CA MET A 210 9.76 2.31 12.06
C MET A 210 10.93 3.11 12.64
N ARG A 211 10.73 4.42 12.87
CA ARG A 211 11.74 5.29 13.47
C ARG A 211 12.04 4.96 14.93
N ILE A 212 11.04 4.47 15.67
CA ILE A 212 11.14 4.07 17.08
C ILE A 212 11.82 2.69 17.21
N ALA A 213 11.31 1.68 16.51
CA ALA A 213 11.74 0.30 16.70
C ALA A 213 13.18 0.04 16.27
N ARG A 214 13.73 0.89 15.38
CA ARG A 214 15.07 0.76 14.75
C ARG A 214 15.35 -0.63 14.15
N SER A 215 14.33 -1.47 14.00
CA SER A 215 14.49 -2.89 13.68
C SER A 215 14.65 -3.10 12.18
N GLN A 216 15.75 -3.74 11.78
CA GLN A 216 16.14 -4.06 10.40
C GLN A 216 15.60 -5.44 9.92
N GLY A 217 14.62 -6.03 10.63
CA GLY A 217 14.44 -7.49 10.60
C GLY A 217 13.45 -8.06 9.59
N ARG A 218 12.50 -7.29 9.07
CA ARG A 218 11.44 -7.81 8.19
C ARG A 218 11.38 -7.01 6.88
N LYS A 219 11.49 -7.74 5.75
CA LYS A 219 11.25 -7.19 4.42
C LYS A 219 9.77 -6.82 4.30
N LEU A 220 9.45 -5.58 4.61
CA LEU A 220 8.10 -5.02 4.49
C LEU A 220 7.98 -4.27 3.17
N THR A 221 6.89 -4.49 2.46
CA THR A 221 6.49 -3.67 1.33
C THR A 221 5.15 -3.01 1.65
N ILE A 222 5.04 -1.72 1.39
CA ILE A 222 3.79 -0.98 1.46
C ILE A 222 3.34 -0.72 0.03
N GLU A 223 2.15 -1.18 -0.30
CA GLU A 223 1.49 -0.98 -1.57
C GLU A 223 0.39 0.07 -1.41
N ILE A 224 0.36 1.02 -2.35
CA ILE A 224 -0.68 2.05 -2.43
C ILE A 224 -1.12 2.17 -3.89
N ASP A 225 -2.26 1.58 -4.20
CA ASP A 225 -2.94 1.86 -5.47
C ASP A 225 -3.57 3.25 -5.47
N GLU A 226 -3.66 3.84 -6.66
CA GLU A 226 -4.24 5.16 -6.89
C GLU A 226 -3.68 6.26 -5.95
N VAL A 227 -2.35 6.29 -5.80
CA VAL A 227 -1.61 7.20 -4.90
C VAL A 227 -1.91 8.68 -5.14
N GLN A 228 -2.40 9.05 -6.32
CA GLN A 228 -2.89 10.40 -6.60
C GLN A 228 -4.01 10.89 -5.68
N ASN A 229 -4.74 9.96 -5.05
CA ASN A 229 -5.79 10.30 -4.11
C ASN A 229 -5.24 10.77 -2.76
N LEU A 230 -3.96 10.50 -2.49
CA LEU A 230 -3.28 10.92 -1.26
C LEU A 230 -2.56 12.25 -1.46
N ASN A 231 -2.29 12.93 -0.35
CA ASN A 231 -1.48 14.12 -0.39
C ASN A 231 0.01 13.77 -0.56
N PHE A 232 0.67 14.41 -1.54
CA PHE A 232 2.07 14.17 -1.87
C PHE A 232 2.99 15.37 -1.63
N GLY A 233 2.49 16.45 -1.03
CA GLY A 233 3.30 17.65 -0.80
C GLY A 233 4.51 17.37 0.12
N HIS A 234 5.60 18.11 -0.06
CA HIS A 234 6.91 17.92 0.62
C HIS A 234 6.87 17.69 2.15
N SER A 235 5.83 18.15 2.85
CA SER A 235 5.66 17.96 4.30
C SER A 235 4.73 16.79 4.67
N THR A 236 4.43 15.86 3.75
CA THR A 236 3.67 14.65 4.06
C THR A 236 4.60 13.51 4.45
N VAL A 237 4.07 12.61 5.27
CA VAL A 237 4.77 11.37 5.65
C VAL A 237 5.10 10.52 4.42
N LEU A 238 4.19 10.43 3.45
CA LEU A 238 4.45 9.66 2.23
C LEU A 238 5.68 10.20 1.46
N PHE A 239 5.85 11.53 1.40
CA PHE A 239 7.02 12.15 0.81
C PHE A 239 8.31 11.81 1.58
N GLU A 240 8.27 11.87 2.92
CA GLU A 240 9.40 11.45 3.78
C GLU A 240 9.73 9.96 3.62
N MET A 241 8.71 9.11 3.51
CA MET A 241 8.90 7.67 3.36
C MET A 241 9.61 7.35 2.04
N LEU A 242 9.27 8.01 0.94
CA LEU A 242 9.93 7.78 -0.35
C LEU A 242 11.43 8.07 -0.35
N THR A 243 11.87 8.99 0.50
CA THR A 243 13.29 9.37 0.57
C THR A 243 14.04 8.59 1.64
N GLU A 244 13.36 8.18 2.73
CA GLU A 244 14.03 7.68 3.91
C GLU A 244 13.63 6.26 4.35
N VAL A 245 12.50 5.72 3.91
CA VAL A 245 11.97 4.45 4.45
C VAL A 245 12.87 3.25 4.14
N ARG A 246 13.68 3.34 3.07
CA ARG A 246 14.70 2.33 2.73
C ARG A 246 15.70 2.06 3.86
N LYS A 247 15.98 3.05 4.72
CA LYS A 247 16.86 2.91 5.90
C LYS A 247 16.31 1.89 6.91
N TYR A 248 15.02 1.58 6.82
CA TYR A 248 14.28 0.67 7.69
C TYR A 248 13.89 -0.64 6.97
N SER A 249 14.54 -0.94 5.83
CA SER A 249 14.25 -2.15 5.02
C SER A 249 12.81 -2.24 4.51
N VAL A 250 12.17 -1.09 4.29
CA VAL A 250 10.81 -0.99 3.75
C VAL A 250 10.86 -0.59 2.28
N ASN A 251 10.03 -1.23 1.47
CA ASN A 251 9.84 -0.91 0.06
C ASN A 251 8.46 -0.30 -0.17
N LEU A 252 8.33 0.47 -1.24
CA LEU A 252 7.09 1.12 -1.63
C LEU A 252 6.73 0.67 -3.04
N ILE A 253 5.48 0.26 -3.24
CA ILE A 253 4.86 0.09 -4.55
C ILE A 253 3.78 1.15 -4.64
N LEU A 254 3.97 2.13 -5.53
CA LEU A 254 2.99 3.21 -5.71
C LEU A 254 2.45 3.14 -7.13
N ALA A 255 1.12 3.04 -7.26
CA ALA A 255 0.47 3.06 -8.57
C ALA A 255 -0.35 4.33 -8.76
N THR A 256 -0.30 4.89 -9.96
CA THR A 256 -1.09 6.05 -10.38
C THR A 256 -1.60 5.89 -11.80
N GLN A 257 -2.67 6.60 -12.16
CA GLN A 257 -3.12 6.66 -13.54
C GLN A 257 -2.33 7.64 -14.40
N THR A 258 -1.81 8.70 -13.77
CA THR A 258 -1.11 9.78 -14.46
C THR A 258 -0.02 10.37 -13.58
N LEU A 259 1.10 10.73 -14.22
CA LEU A 259 2.17 11.49 -13.57
C LEU A 259 1.99 13.02 -13.73
N ALA A 260 1.06 13.48 -14.57
CA ALA A 260 0.91 14.90 -14.92
C ALA A 260 0.36 15.76 -13.78
N ILE A 261 -0.28 15.12 -12.79
CA ILE A 261 -0.84 15.77 -11.60
C ILE A 261 0.22 16.16 -10.56
N PHE A 262 1.41 15.56 -10.63
CA PHE A 262 2.47 15.80 -9.67
C PHE A 262 3.30 17.00 -10.11
N SER A 263 3.61 17.87 -9.16
CA SER A 263 4.54 18.97 -9.38
C SER A 263 5.95 18.47 -9.72
N LYS A 264 6.79 19.34 -10.29
CA LYS A 264 8.19 18.98 -10.62
C LYS A 264 8.98 18.44 -9.41
N LYS A 265 8.72 18.97 -8.21
CA LYS A 265 9.39 18.50 -6.98
C LYS A 265 8.94 17.10 -6.58
N GLU A 266 7.64 16.82 -6.69
CA GLU A 266 7.05 15.52 -6.38
C GLU A 266 7.50 14.46 -7.41
N LEU A 267 7.52 14.81 -8.69
CA LEU A 267 8.08 13.97 -9.75
C LEU A 267 9.56 13.67 -9.52
N ALA A 268 10.36 14.63 -9.05
CA ALA A 268 11.77 14.39 -8.73
C ALA A 268 11.94 13.34 -7.62
N VAL A 269 11.03 13.28 -6.64
CA VAL A 269 11.06 12.25 -5.59
C VAL A 269 10.54 10.90 -6.10
N LEU A 270 9.43 10.88 -6.83
CA LEU A 270 8.95 9.66 -7.52
C LEU A 270 10.03 9.07 -8.44
N ASN A 271 10.83 9.95 -9.06
CA ASN A 271 11.91 9.55 -9.94
C ASN A 271 13.10 8.88 -9.23
N GLN A 272 13.20 8.97 -7.90
CA GLN A 272 14.23 8.26 -7.11
C GLN A 272 13.91 6.78 -6.89
N ALA A 273 12.70 6.34 -7.23
CA ALA A 273 12.36 4.93 -7.18
C ALA A 273 13.25 4.12 -8.14
N ALA A 274 13.73 2.99 -7.63
CA ALA A 274 14.64 2.08 -8.33
C ALA A 274 14.10 1.65 -9.68
N VAL A 275 12.80 1.35 -9.77
CA VAL A 275 12.15 0.93 -11.00
C VAL A 275 10.84 1.67 -11.24
N LYS A 276 10.58 1.94 -12.51
CA LYS A 276 9.33 2.53 -13.01
C LYS A 276 8.75 1.61 -14.08
N LEU A 277 7.46 1.30 -13.95
CA LEU A 277 6.72 0.51 -14.93
C LEU A 277 5.71 1.42 -15.64
N PHE A 278 5.99 1.71 -16.90
CA PHE A 278 5.16 2.54 -17.75
C PHE A 278 4.25 1.64 -18.61
N PHE A 279 3.00 1.51 -18.20
CA PHE A 279 1.95 0.86 -18.97
C PHE A 279 1.47 1.77 -20.12
N GLN A 280 0.42 1.36 -20.83
CA GLN A 280 -0.23 2.24 -21.80
C GLN A 280 -0.64 3.57 -21.16
N GLN A 281 -0.25 4.69 -21.79
CA GLN A 281 -0.50 6.05 -21.30
C GLN A 281 -1.63 6.73 -22.09
N SER A 282 -2.20 7.78 -21.50
CA SER A 282 -3.14 8.66 -22.17
C SER A 282 -2.43 9.47 -23.28
N VAL A 283 -3.20 10.01 -24.22
CA VAL A 283 -2.67 10.87 -25.28
C VAL A 283 -2.01 12.15 -24.72
N SER A 284 -2.51 12.66 -23.59
CA SER A 284 -1.93 13.83 -22.93
C SER A 284 -0.58 13.53 -22.28
N ASP A 285 -0.40 12.32 -21.75
CA ASP A 285 0.73 12.00 -20.88
C ASP A 285 1.86 11.26 -21.61
N VAL A 286 1.53 10.55 -22.71
CA VAL A 286 2.47 9.69 -23.44
C VAL A 286 3.79 10.39 -23.79
N LYS A 287 3.70 11.67 -24.16
CA LYS A 287 4.85 12.46 -24.55
C LYS A 287 5.73 12.87 -23.37
N MET A 288 5.16 13.09 -22.19
CA MET A 288 5.90 13.37 -20.96
C MET A 288 6.55 12.09 -20.46
N VAL A 289 5.80 10.98 -20.46
CA VAL A 289 6.31 9.67 -20.03
C VAL A 289 7.43 9.17 -20.94
N ALA A 290 7.33 9.38 -22.25
CA ALA A 290 8.40 9.05 -23.19
C ALA A 290 9.74 9.75 -22.86
N GLU A 291 9.68 11.01 -22.39
CA GLU A 291 10.87 11.76 -21.95
C GLU A 291 11.46 11.20 -20.63
N LEU A 292 10.60 10.68 -19.75
CA LEU A 292 11.03 10.02 -18.51
C LEU A 292 11.66 8.64 -18.74
N ILE A 293 11.30 7.95 -19.83
CA ILE A 293 11.87 6.64 -20.17
C ILE A 293 13.31 6.79 -20.65
N GLU A 294 13.54 7.68 -21.61
CA GLU A 294 14.87 7.94 -22.17
C GLU A 294 14.90 9.37 -22.73
N PRO A 295 15.52 10.32 -22.00
CA PRO A 295 15.63 11.71 -22.44
C PRO A 295 16.25 11.82 -23.83
N GLY A 296 15.68 12.69 -24.68
CA GLY A 296 16.13 12.86 -26.06
C GLY A 296 15.64 11.79 -27.06
N HIS A 297 14.97 10.72 -26.60
CA HIS A 297 14.40 9.67 -27.46
C HIS A 297 12.87 9.63 -27.44
N ARG A 298 12.24 10.79 -27.25
CA ARG A 298 10.78 10.94 -27.07
C ARG A 298 9.93 10.30 -28.16
N GLU A 299 10.30 10.42 -29.44
CA GLU A 299 9.50 9.87 -30.55
C GLU A 299 9.51 8.33 -30.57
N LYS A 300 10.68 7.73 -30.34
CA LYS A 300 10.87 6.27 -30.21
C LYS A 300 9.96 5.71 -29.11
N TRP A 301 9.98 6.34 -27.93
CA TRP A 301 9.21 5.84 -26.79
C TRP A 301 7.73 6.18 -26.86
N THR A 302 7.35 7.30 -27.47
CA THR A 302 5.93 7.58 -27.78
C THR A 302 5.33 6.48 -28.66
N ARG A 303 6.07 6.06 -29.70
CA ARG A 303 5.65 4.96 -30.59
C ARG A 303 5.65 3.61 -29.89
N SER A 304 6.55 3.39 -28.94
CA SER A 304 6.62 2.13 -28.20
C SER A 304 5.49 2.02 -27.18
N LEU A 305 5.22 3.09 -26.42
CA LEU A 305 4.11 3.19 -25.46
C LEU A 305 2.75 2.98 -26.11
N SER A 306 2.54 3.51 -27.32
CA SER A 306 1.27 3.37 -28.05
C SER A 306 1.03 1.96 -28.60
N ARG A 307 2.05 1.11 -28.63
CA ARG A 307 1.99 -0.28 -29.11
C ARG A 307 1.89 -1.31 -27.98
N LEU A 308 1.99 -0.89 -26.72
CA LEU A 308 1.85 -1.78 -25.58
C LEU A 308 0.46 -2.42 -25.58
N ARG A 309 0.42 -3.74 -25.42
CA ARG A 309 -0.81 -4.49 -25.16
C ARG A 309 -1.19 -4.38 -23.69
N ILE A 310 -2.45 -4.70 -23.38
CA ILE A 310 -2.90 -4.81 -21.99
C ILE A 310 -1.99 -5.79 -21.24
N GLY A 311 -1.49 -5.37 -20.08
CA GLY A 311 -0.57 -6.15 -19.24
C GLY A 311 0.93 -5.99 -19.57
N GLU A 312 1.26 -5.35 -20.69
CA GLU A 312 2.63 -4.98 -21.05
C GLU A 312 3.00 -3.61 -20.47
N ALA A 313 4.25 -3.48 -20.01
CA ALA A 313 4.80 -2.23 -19.51
C ALA A 313 6.27 -2.10 -19.91
N ILE A 314 6.70 -0.88 -20.18
CA ILE A 314 8.12 -0.56 -20.30
C ILE A 314 8.69 -0.39 -18.88
N ALA A 315 9.61 -1.26 -18.51
CA ALA A 315 10.36 -1.18 -17.27
C ALA A 315 11.62 -0.33 -17.49
N VAL A 316 11.88 0.60 -16.56
CA VAL A 316 13.04 1.50 -16.57
C VAL A 316 13.60 1.58 -15.16
N GLY A 317 14.94 1.64 -15.03
CA GLY A 317 15.63 1.83 -13.76
C GLY A 317 16.74 0.81 -13.54
N ASP A 318 17.01 0.49 -12.28
CA ASP A 318 18.03 -0.49 -11.90
C ASP A 318 17.51 -1.92 -12.12
N LEU A 319 17.62 -2.41 -13.34
CA LEU A 319 17.11 -3.72 -13.75
C LEU A 319 18.23 -4.74 -13.92
N GLU A 320 17.93 -6.01 -13.70
CA GLU A 320 18.79 -7.14 -14.05
C GLU A 320 17.99 -8.31 -14.63
N ILE A 321 18.69 -9.13 -15.43
CA ILE A 321 18.20 -10.44 -15.89
C ILE A 321 19.34 -11.45 -15.66
N ASN A 322 19.05 -12.55 -14.97
CA ASN A 322 20.02 -13.60 -14.64
C ASN A 322 21.32 -13.05 -14.01
N GLY A 323 21.19 -12.10 -13.08
CA GLY A 323 22.31 -11.45 -12.38
C GLY A 323 23.15 -10.49 -13.24
N ARG A 324 22.70 -10.16 -14.46
CA ARG A 324 23.37 -9.19 -15.34
C ARG A 324 22.59 -7.89 -15.39
N PRO A 325 23.23 -6.72 -15.14
CA PRO A 325 22.59 -5.43 -15.27
C PRO A 325 21.98 -5.23 -16.65
N LEU A 326 20.77 -4.69 -16.69
CA LEU A 326 20.05 -4.32 -17.90
C LEU A 326 19.89 -2.79 -17.93
N PRO A 327 20.85 -2.07 -18.55
CA PRO A 327 20.88 -0.60 -18.50
C PRO A 327 19.84 0.05 -19.42
N GLN A 328 19.17 -0.72 -20.28
CA GLN A 328 18.25 -0.23 -21.28
C GLN A 328 16.80 -0.51 -20.86
N PRO A 329 15.86 0.42 -21.14
CA PRO A 329 14.45 0.15 -20.95
C PRO A 329 13.99 -1.11 -21.69
N VAL A 330 13.11 -1.89 -21.07
CA VAL A 330 12.67 -3.19 -21.60
C VAL A 330 11.16 -3.38 -21.45
N VAL A 331 10.53 -4.02 -22.44
CA VAL A 331 9.12 -4.41 -22.33
C VAL A 331 9.00 -5.66 -21.47
N THR A 332 8.14 -5.59 -20.46
CA THR A 332 7.87 -6.68 -19.53
C THR A 332 6.37 -6.95 -19.48
N LYS A 333 6.00 -8.20 -19.19
CA LYS A 333 4.62 -8.65 -18.95
C LYS A 333 4.53 -9.43 -17.63
N SER A 334 3.32 -9.63 -17.14
CA SER A 334 3.08 -10.51 -15.99
C SER A 334 3.07 -11.98 -16.43
N GLN A 335 3.53 -12.87 -15.55
CA GLN A 335 3.37 -14.32 -15.68
C GLN A 335 2.14 -14.87 -14.92
N PHE A 336 1.52 -14.03 -14.08
CA PHE A 336 0.48 -14.42 -13.12
C PHE A 336 -0.75 -15.11 -13.77
N LEU A 337 -1.26 -14.56 -14.88
CA LEU A 337 -2.45 -15.13 -15.55
C LEU A 337 -2.16 -16.48 -16.23
N GLN A 338 -0.94 -16.70 -16.73
CA GLN A 338 -0.56 -18.00 -17.31
C GLN A 338 -0.53 -19.08 -16.23
N GLN A 339 0.06 -18.77 -15.08
CA GLN A 339 0.15 -19.69 -13.94
C GLN A 339 -1.22 -19.98 -13.31
N LYS A 340 -2.12 -18.99 -13.24
CA LYS A 340 -3.50 -19.18 -12.77
C LYS A 340 -4.31 -20.11 -13.69
N GLN A 341 -4.17 -19.96 -15.01
CA GLN A 341 -4.81 -20.84 -15.99
C GLN A 341 -4.26 -22.26 -15.94
N GLU A 342 -2.94 -22.43 -15.80
CA GLU A 342 -2.31 -23.73 -15.63
C GLU A 342 -2.78 -24.43 -14.34
N THR A 343 -2.85 -23.70 -13.23
CA THR A 343 -3.32 -24.23 -11.94
C THR A 343 -4.78 -24.69 -12.01
N LEU A 344 -5.64 -23.89 -12.65
CA LEU A 344 -7.05 -24.25 -12.90
C LEU A 344 -7.17 -25.46 -13.85
N MET A 345 -6.33 -25.57 -14.88
CA MET A 345 -6.31 -26.73 -15.78
C MET A 345 -5.83 -28.00 -15.07
N VAL A 346 -4.83 -27.92 -14.20
CA VAL A 346 -4.35 -29.05 -13.39
C VAL A 346 -5.43 -29.49 -12.39
N ALA A 347 -6.09 -28.55 -11.72
CA ALA A 347 -7.22 -28.86 -10.85
C ALA A 347 -8.36 -29.54 -11.62
N ALA A 348 -8.73 -29.04 -12.80
CA ALA A 348 -9.76 -29.64 -13.64
C ALA A 348 -9.40 -31.06 -14.12
N ARG A 349 -8.13 -31.32 -14.44
CA ARG A 349 -7.63 -32.67 -14.79
C ARG A 349 -7.70 -33.64 -13.62
N ASN A 350 -7.37 -33.18 -12.41
CA ASN A 350 -7.45 -33.99 -11.20
C ASN A 350 -8.92 -34.32 -10.83
N PHE A 351 -9.86 -33.39 -11.02
CA PHE A 351 -11.29 -33.66 -10.88
C PHE A 351 -11.84 -34.63 -11.94
N GLY A 352 -11.28 -34.61 -13.16
CA GLY A 352 -11.64 -35.54 -14.23
C GLY A 352 -11.23 -37.00 -13.99
N GLN A 353 -10.13 -37.24 -13.27
CA GLN A 353 -9.67 -38.60 -12.95
C GLN A 353 -10.46 -39.29 -11.83
N VAL A 354 -11.12 -38.54 -10.93
CA VAL A 354 -11.91 -39.12 -9.82
C VAL A 354 -13.26 -39.69 -10.29
N ARG A 355 -13.74 -39.34 -11.50
CA ARG A 355 -14.98 -39.90 -12.08
C ARG A 355 -14.76 -41.14 -12.94
N GLY A 356 -13.55 -41.70 -12.97
CA GLY A 356 -13.18 -42.89 -13.73
C GLY A 356 -13.05 -44.17 -12.91
N TYR A 357 -13.91 -44.39 -11.90
CA TYR A 357 -14.06 -45.73 -11.29
C TYR A 357 -15.35 -46.36 -11.83
N GLN A 358 -15.19 -47.27 -12.79
CA GLN A 358 -16.24 -48.18 -13.22
C GLN A 358 -16.71 -49.00 -12.02
N GLY A 359 -17.97 -48.84 -11.64
CA GLY A 359 -18.63 -49.68 -10.66
C GLY A 359 -18.77 -51.10 -11.21
N ASP A 360 -18.05 -52.02 -10.60
CA ASP A 360 -18.18 -53.46 -10.78
C ASP A 360 -19.55 -53.89 -10.22
N THR A 361 -20.55 -54.05 -11.10
CA THR A 361 -21.88 -54.53 -10.73
C THR A 361 -21.86 -56.05 -10.63
N GLY A 362 -21.38 -56.53 -9.48
CA GLY A 362 -21.53 -57.92 -9.05
C GLY A 362 -23.00 -58.34 -9.02
N GLY A 363 -23.38 -59.18 -9.98
CA GLY A 363 -24.71 -59.79 -10.03
C GLY A 363 -24.93 -60.76 -8.87
N ARG A 364 -26.01 -60.54 -8.12
CA ARG A 364 -26.66 -61.58 -7.31
C ARG A 364 -28.14 -61.67 -7.68
N LYS A 365 -28.46 -62.73 -8.41
CA LYS A 365 -29.83 -63.27 -8.53
C LYS A 365 -30.30 -63.70 -7.15
N VAL A 366 -31.39 -63.12 -6.66
CA VAL A 366 -32.20 -63.71 -5.59
C VAL A 366 -33.39 -64.40 -6.25
N ARG A 367 -33.49 -65.71 -6.03
CA ARG A 367 -34.67 -66.53 -6.33
C ARG A 367 -35.57 -66.53 -5.09
N ARG A 368 -36.87 -66.46 -5.38
CA ARG A 368 -38.07 -66.58 -4.52
C ARG A 368 -38.54 -65.28 -3.89
#